data_AF-A0A7K2DZF6-F1
#
_entry.id   AF-A0A7K2DZF6-F1
#
_cell.length_a   1.000
_cell.length_b   1.000
_cell.length_c   1.000
_cell.angle_alpha   90.00
_cell.angle_beta   90.00
_cell.angle_gamma   90.00
#
_symmetry.space_group_name_H-M   'P 1'
#
loop_
_entity.id
_entity.type
_entity.pdbx_description
1 polymer ?
#
loop_
_entity_poly.entity_id
_entity_poly.type
_entity_poly.pdbx_seq_one_letter_code
_entity_poly.pdbx_strand_id
1 'polypeptide(L)'
;MPLFHPRIISRITENAPEELPEEHAEVIQNWAATIESRAIHRQSEVAVHGHFTQRILIGVLGYTGFDDREEWTLQPECSVGVDRKAVDVALGHFTDDERHIVAPFELKSARLRDLDAIMPGRNKTPVQQAWEYAMDAPGARWVLVSNYVEVRLYAVGYGRALYESWNLQELTDPKEYARFHTLLCAANLLGGHTLQLLQESEAVQEEITNALYGDYRQVRVTLFRQLREAHPDKTPRQILRLAQTILDRIIFVAFAEDTGLLPPNVLEQTFTQHNPFAPVPVWQNFLGLFRAIDEGQILEVGGARIEIPAYNGGLFRQSQEIAELQVSDEICEAFRAIGRYEFKTEVSVEVLGHILEQSITDLEELSAAEDYEDFDQRLSRRRTEGVYYTPAFVTRYMIEQTLGEVLENKKQELGQGELPELTDDDYASIQFIQRGKNKGQVRY
;
A
#
# COMPACT_ATOMS: atom_id res chain seq x y z
N MET A 1 3.55 0.96 2.25
CA MET A 1 2.42 0.21 1.68
C MET A 1 2.45 -1.17 2.29
N PRO A 2 1.30 -1.81 2.53
CA PRO A 2 1.28 -3.16 3.07
C PRO A 2 2.04 -4.11 2.13
N LEU A 3 2.63 -5.14 2.71
CA LEU A 3 3.35 -6.18 1.97
C LEU A 3 2.37 -7.20 1.38
N PHE A 4 1.29 -7.50 2.10
CA PHE A 4 0.26 -8.42 1.65
C PHE A 4 -0.94 -7.65 1.09
N HIS A 5 -1.63 -8.27 0.14
CA HIS A 5 -2.82 -7.69 -0.46
C HIS A 5 -3.94 -7.59 0.59
N PRO A 6 -4.70 -6.48 0.67
CA PRO A 6 -5.75 -6.29 1.69
C PRO A 6 -6.78 -7.42 1.74
N ARG A 7 -7.15 -8.01 0.60
CA ARG A 7 -8.04 -9.19 0.55
C ARG A 7 -7.51 -10.40 1.33
N ILE A 8 -6.19 -10.63 1.30
CA ILE A 8 -5.54 -11.70 2.06
C ILE A 8 -5.57 -11.38 3.55
N ILE A 9 -5.30 -10.12 3.92
CA ILE A 9 -5.40 -9.66 5.32
C ILE A 9 -6.83 -9.74 5.85
N SER A 10 -7.83 -9.34 5.06
CA SER A 10 -9.25 -9.47 5.43
C SER A 10 -9.61 -10.93 5.70
N ARG A 11 -9.17 -11.86 4.85
CA ARG A 11 -9.39 -13.30 5.08
C ARG A 11 -8.77 -13.78 6.40
N ILE A 12 -7.61 -13.26 6.80
CA ILE A 12 -7.00 -13.59 8.11
C ILE A 12 -7.86 -13.01 9.25
N THR A 13 -8.29 -11.76 9.14
CA THR A 13 -9.04 -11.08 10.22
C THR A 13 -10.50 -11.49 10.33
N GLU A 14 -11.13 -11.98 9.26
CA GLU A 14 -12.46 -12.60 9.27
C GLU A 14 -12.46 -13.95 9.99
N ASN A 15 -11.34 -14.66 9.96
CA ASN A 15 -11.13 -15.91 10.70
C ASN A 15 -10.45 -15.69 12.05
N ALA A 16 -10.36 -14.44 12.52
CA ALA A 16 -9.82 -14.14 13.84
C ALA A 16 -10.69 -14.78 14.94
N PRO A 17 -10.08 -15.20 16.05
CA PRO A 17 -10.84 -15.70 17.19
C PRO A 17 -11.68 -14.56 17.80
N GLU A 18 -12.79 -14.89 18.45
CA GLU A 18 -13.63 -13.89 19.13
C GLU A 18 -12.88 -13.21 20.30
N GLU A 19 -12.02 -13.96 20.98
CA GLU A 19 -11.17 -13.51 22.07
C GLU A 19 -9.74 -14.03 21.89
N LEU A 20 -8.77 -13.42 22.56
CA LEU A 20 -7.40 -13.93 22.54
C LEU A 20 -7.32 -15.33 23.16
N PRO A 21 -6.51 -16.26 22.59
CA PRO A 21 -6.26 -17.55 23.23
C PRO A 21 -5.78 -17.39 24.68
N GLU A 22 -6.35 -18.15 25.61
CA GLU A 22 -6.06 -18.04 27.05
C GLU A 22 -4.56 -18.10 27.36
N GLU A 23 -3.84 -18.96 26.63
CA GLU A 23 -2.38 -19.13 26.75
C GLU A 23 -1.56 -17.87 26.39
N HIS A 24 -2.07 -17.02 25.50
CA HIS A 24 -1.38 -15.82 25.03
C HIS A 24 -1.94 -14.53 25.64
N ALA A 25 -3.20 -14.55 26.09
CA ALA A 25 -3.93 -13.37 26.53
C ALA A 25 -3.20 -12.60 27.64
N GLU A 26 -2.76 -13.29 28.70
CA GLU A 26 -2.05 -12.65 29.82
C GLU A 26 -0.74 -12.00 29.36
N VAL A 27 0.03 -12.68 28.50
CA VAL A 27 1.30 -12.18 27.99
C VAL A 27 1.11 -10.91 27.16
N ILE A 28 0.13 -10.93 26.25
CA ILE A 28 -0.18 -9.80 25.37
C ILE A 28 -0.70 -8.61 26.16
N GLN A 29 -1.65 -8.83 27.07
CA GLN A 29 -2.20 -7.77 27.92
C GLN A 29 -1.13 -7.11 28.78
N ASN A 30 -0.26 -7.92 29.40
CA ASN A 30 0.85 -7.39 30.19
C ASN A 30 1.83 -6.59 29.33
N TRP A 31 2.18 -7.07 28.13
CA TRP A 31 3.08 -6.35 27.23
C TRP A 31 2.48 -5.01 26.80
N ALA A 32 1.22 -5.00 26.38
CA ALA A 32 0.48 -3.79 26.02
C ALA A 32 0.46 -2.77 27.17
N ALA A 33 0.22 -3.23 28.41
CA ALA A 33 0.26 -2.36 29.59
C ALA A 33 1.65 -1.74 29.85
N THR A 34 2.75 -2.43 29.53
CA THR A 34 4.10 -1.83 29.65
C THR A 34 4.36 -0.72 28.63
N ILE A 35 3.74 -0.79 27.45
CA ILE A 35 3.81 0.23 26.40
C ILE A 35 2.95 1.42 26.82
N GLU A 36 1.69 1.18 27.21
CA GLU A 36 0.75 2.21 27.63
C GLU A 36 1.26 3.02 28.83
N SER A 37 1.78 2.34 29.85
CA SER A 37 2.37 2.98 31.04
C SER A 37 3.77 3.57 30.81
N ARG A 38 4.31 3.41 29.59
CA ARG A 38 5.69 3.73 29.20
C ARG A 38 6.78 3.06 30.04
N ALA A 39 6.44 2.03 30.84
CA ALA A 39 7.40 1.31 31.66
C ALA A 39 8.54 0.70 30.83
N ILE A 40 8.25 0.26 29.61
CA ILE A 40 9.23 -0.33 28.69
C ILE A 40 10.38 0.63 28.32
N HIS A 41 10.11 1.94 28.20
CA HIS A 41 11.10 2.96 27.85
C HIS A 41 12.12 3.24 28.97
N ARG A 42 11.78 2.87 30.21
CA ARG A 42 12.64 3.03 31.40
C ARG A 42 13.58 1.86 31.63
N GLN A 43 13.37 0.75 30.94
CA GLN A 43 14.20 -0.45 31.07
C GLN A 43 15.46 -0.36 30.20
N SER A 44 16.47 -1.16 30.55
CA SER A 44 17.64 -1.34 29.68
C SER A 44 17.28 -2.24 28.49
N GLU A 45 17.91 -2.00 27.35
CA GLU A 45 17.70 -2.79 26.13
C GLU A 45 17.93 -4.29 26.36
N VAL A 46 19.00 -4.66 27.08
CA VAL A 46 19.31 -6.05 27.43
C VAL A 46 18.18 -6.72 28.22
N ALA A 47 17.55 -6.01 29.16
CA ALA A 47 16.44 -6.55 29.94
C ALA A 47 15.20 -6.77 29.07
N VAL A 48 14.83 -5.77 28.25
CA VAL A 48 13.67 -5.87 27.36
C VAL A 48 13.87 -6.96 26.32
N HIS A 49 15.07 -7.08 25.75
CA HIS A 49 15.43 -8.08 24.76
C HIS A 49 15.15 -9.51 25.27
N GLY A 50 15.69 -9.88 26.43
CA GLY A 50 15.48 -11.22 26.98
C GLY A 50 14.00 -11.51 27.28
N HIS A 51 13.28 -10.52 27.82
CA HIS A 51 11.85 -10.64 28.07
C HIS A 51 11.03 -10.77 26.79
N PHE A 52 11.35 -10.00 25.75
CA PHE A 52 10.67 -10.05 24.45
C PHE A 52 10.87 -11.40 23.77
N THR A 53 12.11 -11.89 23.73
CA THR A 53 12.44 -13.20 23.17
C THR A 53 11.67 -14.33 23.87
N GLN A 54 11.64 -14.34 25.20
CA GLN A 54 10.96 -15.42 25.94
C GLN A 54 9.44 -15.31 25.90
N ARG A 55 8.89 -14.10 26.07
CA ARG A 55 7.44 -13.92 26.20
C ARG A 55 6.73 -13.83 24.86
N ILE A 56 7.27 -13.07 23.91
CA ILE A 56 6.63 -12.83 22.62
C ILE A 56 7.08 -13.88 21.60
N LEU A 57 8.39 -14.03 21.36
CA LEU A 57 8.86 -14.92 20.30
C LEU A 57 8.64 -16.40 20.67
N ILE A 58 9.06 -16.83 21.86
CA ILE A 58 8.87 -18.21 22.30
C ILE A 58 7.42 -18.42 22.79
N GLY A 59 6.97 -17.61 23.75
CA GLY A 59 5.69 -17.82 24.43
C GLY A 59 4.43 -17.59 23.58
N VAL A 60 4.45 -16.65 22.63
CA VAL A 60 3.27 -16.32 21.80
C VAL A 60 3.43 -16.81 20.37
N LEU A 61 4.61 -16.65 19.77
CA LEU A 61 4.85 -17.04 18.37
C LEU A 61 5.35 -18.49 18.22
N GLY A 62 5.61 -19.21 19.32
CA GLY A 62 5.92 -20.63 19.31
C GLY A 62 7.32 -20.97 18.78
N TYR A 63 8.25 -20.01 18.76
CA TYR A 63 9.66 -20.33 18.48
C TYR A 63 10.28 -21.13 19.62
N THR A 64 11.35 -21.87 19.31
CA THR A 64 12.10 -22.67 20.28
C THR A 64 13.53 -22.16 20.34
N GLY A 65 13.96 -21.77 21.53
CA GLY A 65 15.37 -21.48 21.79
C GLY A 65 16.19 -22.75 21.97
N PHE A 66 17.51 -22.61 22.03
CA PHE A 66 18.41 -23.71 22.36
C PHE A 66 18.06 -24.34 23.72
N ASP A 67 17.77 -25.65 23.71
CA ASP A 67 17.52 -26.51 24.86
C ASP A 67 18.14 -27.91 24.60
N ASP A 68 17.73 -28.94 25.34
CA ASP A 68 18.21 -30.32 25.14
C ASP A 68 17.72 -30.98 23.83
N ARG A 69 17.06 -30.24 22.93
CA ARG A 69 16.63 -30.74 21.60
C ARG A 69 17.77 -30.72 20.60
N GLU A 70 17.69 -31.62 19.62
CA GLU A 70 18.61 -31.66 18.47
C GLU A 70 18.39 -30.48 17.51
N GLU A 71 17.18 -29.91 17.48
CA GLU A 71 16.79 -28.81 16.60
C GLU A 71 16.06 -27.71 17.38
N TRP A 72 16.39 -26.46 17.07
CA TRP A 72 15.71 -25.27 17.57
C TRP A 72 15.46 -24.25 16.45
N THR A 73 14.59 -23.27 16.72
CA THR A 73 14.11 -22.33 15.69
C THR A 73 14.44 -20.87 15.92
N LEU A 74 15.07 -20.54 17.05
CA LEU A 74 15.49 -19.19 17.44
C LEU A 74 16.90 -19.20 18.03
N GLN A 75 17.81 -18.46 17.40
CA GLN A 75 19.20 -18.30 17.84
C GLN A 75 19.51 -16.83 18.17
N PRO A 76 19.75 -16.47 19.44
CA PRO A 76 20.25 -15.15 19.81
C PRO A 76 21.71 -14.96 19.36
N GLU A 77 22.10 -13.71 19.08
CA GLU A 77 23.48 -13.32 18.75
C GLU A 77 24.10 -14.18 17.64
N CYS A 78 23.31 -14.48 16.60
CA CYS A 78 23.72 -15.39 15.54
C CYS A 78 24.66 -14.68 14.57
N SER A 79 25.89 -15.19 14.43
CA SER A 79 26.83 -14.67 13.42
C SER A 79 26.34 -14.94 12.00
N VAL A 80 26.37 -13.91 11.17
CA VAL A 80 25.99 -13.94 9.75
C VAL A 80 27.18 -13.53 8.88
N GLY A 81 27.33 -14.18 7.72
CA GLY A 81 28.38 -13.88 6.75
C GLY A 81 29.81 -14.17 7.22
N VAL A 82 30.79 -13.72 6.43
CA VAL A 82 32.23 -13.96 6.66
C VAL A 82 32.79 -13.03 7.74
N ASP A 83 32.22 -11.82 7.88
CA ASP A 83 32.68 -10.78 8.81
C ASP A 83 32.23 -11.00 10.26
N ARG A 84 31.52 -12.11 10.55
CA ARG A 84 31.02 -12.51 11.88
C ARG A 84 30.23 -11.42 12.62
N LYS A 85 29.55 -10.53 11.90
CA LYS A 85 28.59 -9.62 12.54
C LYS A 85 27.41 -10.46 13.04
N ALA A 86 27.00 -10.22 14.28
CA ALA A 86 25.88 -10.93 14.88
C ALA A 86 24.57 -10.16 14.63
N VAL A 87 23.53 -10.87 14.21
CA VAL A 87 22.16 -10.37 14.31
C VAL A 87 21.64 -10.63 15.72
N ASP A 88 20.87 -9.69 16.27
CA ASP A 88 20.37 -9.77 17.65
C ASP A 88 19.60 -11.09 17.88
N VAL A 89 18.70 -11.42 16.96
CA VAL A 89 18.00 -12.72 16.91
C VAL A 89 17.93 -13.22 15.47
N ALA A 90 18.20 -14.51 15.25
CA ALA A 90 17.94 -15.20 13.99
C ALA A 90 16.81 -16.21 14.17
N LEU A 91 15.82 -16.18 13.28
CA LEU A 91 14.75 -17.18 13.20
C LEU A 91 15.02 -18.10 12.01
N GLY A 92 14.89 -19.41 12.21
CA GLY A 92 15.34 -20.36 11.20
C GLY A 92 15.28 -21.81 11.69
N HIS A 93 16.15 -22.63 11.11
CA HIS A 93 16.38 -24.01 11.54
C HIS A 93 17.84 -24.15 11.94
N PHE A 94 18.07 -24.59 13.17
CA PHE A 94 19.40 -24.66 13.76
C PHE A 94 19.61 -26.03 14.40
N THR A 95 20.79 -26.58 14.17
CA THR A 95 21.35 -27.75 14.84
C THR A 95 22.76 -27.42 15.30
N ASP A 96 23.43 -28.36 15.98
CA ASP A 96 24.84 -28.21 16.33
C ASP A 96 25.75 -28.01 15.09
N ASP A 97 25.37 -28.59 13.95
CA ASP A 97 26.18 -28.62 12.72
C ASP A 97 25.71 -27.65 11.64
N GLU A 98 24.42 -27.27 11.64
CA GLU A 98 23.81 -26.49 10.57
C GLU A 98 23.08 -25.23 11.09
N ARG A 99 23.22 -24.13 10.35
CA ARG A 99 22.56 -22.86 10.64
C ARG A 99 21.87 -22.34 9.38
N HIS A 100 20.57 -22.54 9.31
CA HIS A 100 19.75 -22.02 8.21
C HIS A 100 18.87 -20.87 8.71
N ILE A 101 19.28 -19.65 8.40
CA ILE A 101 18.57 -18.43 8.81
C ILE A 101 17.49 -18.12 7.78
N VAL A 102 16.22 -18.10 8.21
CA VAL A 102 15.07 -17.76 7.38
C VAL A 102 14.69 -16.28 7.53
N ALA A 103 14.83 -15.73 8.73
CA ALA A 103 14.53 -14.33 9.04
C ALA A 103 15.52 -13.77 10.08
N PRO A 104 16.51 -12.93 9.68
CA PRO A 104 17.20 -12.08 10.64
C PRO A 104 16.21 -11.09 11.29
N PHE A 105 16.35 -10.90 12.59
CA PHE A 105 15.51 -10.01 13.40
C PHE A 105 16.40 -9.02 14.16
N GLU A 106 16.43 -7.79 13.67
CA GLU A 106 17.13 -6.67 14.31
C GLU A 106 16.25 -6.05 15.40
N LEU A 107 16.81 -5.88 16.59
CA LEU A 107 16.13 -5.32 17.74
C LEU A 107 16.79 -4.00 18.16
N LYS A 108 15.97 -3.05 18.62
CA LYS A 108 16.42 -1.73 19.08
C LYS A 108 15.74 -1.33 20.37
N SER A 109 16.41 -0.48 21.13
CA SER A 109 15.83 0.19 22.30
C SER A 109 14.44 0.77 22.02
N ALA A 110 13.50 0.56 22.95
CA ALA A 110 12.15 1.13 22.89
C ALA A 110 12.13 2.67 22.87
N ARG A 111 13.24 3.33 23.23
CA ARG A 111 13.37 4.79 23.13
C ARG A 111 13.46 5.27 21.69
N LEU A 112 13.90 4.42 20.77
CA LEU A 112 13.97 4.74 19.35
C LEU A 112 12.56 4.71 18.76
N ARG A 113 11.97 5.89 18.54
CA ARG A 113 10.61 6.00 17.99
C ARG A 113 10.51 5.69 16.51
N ASP A 114 11.58 5.96 15.75
CA ASP A 114 11.59 5.80 14.29
C ASP A 114 12.66 4.76 13.89
N LEU A 115 12.20 3.62 13.36
CA LEU A 115 13.05 2.54 12.86
C LEU A 115 13.76 2.89 11.55
N ASP A 116 13.39 4.00 10.91
CA ASP A 116 14.04 4.56 9.72
C ASP A 116 15.00 5.71 10.06
N ALA A 117 15.14 6.07 11.34
CA ALA A 117 16.12 7.09 11.74
C ALA A 117 17.55 6.53 11.70
N ILE A 118 18.47 7.36 11.19
CA ILE A 118 19.91 7.05 11.23
C ILE A 118 20.37 7.08 12.68
N MET A 119 21.09 6.04 13.08
CA MET A 119 21.51 5.88 14.47
C MET A 119 22.69 6.80 14.81
N PRO A 120 22.71 7.47 15.98
CA PRO A 120 23.88 8.24 16.42
C PRO A 120 25.15 7.38 16.43
N GLY A 121 26.20 7.86 15.74
CA GLY A 121 27.49 7.15 15.62
C GLY A 121 27.51 5.98 14.61
N ARG A 122 26.40 5.69 13.92
CA ARG A 122 26.34 4.76 12.78
C ARG A 122 25.64 5.43 11.61
N ASN A 123 26.25 5.45 10.43
CA ASN A 123 25.63 6.03 9.23
C ASN A 123 24.55 5.13 8.61
N LYS A 124 23.78 4.38 9.42
CA LYS A 124 22.79 3.40 8.96
C LYS A 124 21.55 3.35 9.85
N THR A 125 20.41 3.04 9.26
CA THR A 125 19.15 2.80 9.97
C THR A 125 19.05 1.34 10.46
N PRO A 126 18.22 1.05 11.48
CA PRO A 126 17.89 -0.33 11.88
C PRO A 126 17.43 -1.20 10.71
N VAL A 127 16.56 -0.67 9.84
CA VAL A 127 16.08 -1.38 8.65
C VAL A 127 17.22 -1.70 7.69
N GLN A 128 18.14 -0.76 7.44
CA GLN A 128 19.29 -1.01 6.59
C GLN A 128 20.20 -2.10 7.15
N GLN A 129 20.44 -2.09 8.47
CA GLN A 129 21.25 -3.11 9.14
C GLN A 129 20.62 -4.50 9.04
N ALA A 130 19.31 -4.62 9.30
CA ALA A 130 18.59 -5.88 9.18
C ALA A 130 18.66 -6.46 7.76
N TRP A 131 18.57 -5.60 6.74
CA TRP A 131 18.70 -6.00 5.34
C TRP A 131 20.10 -6.48 4.97
N GLU A 132 21.16 -5.89 5.53
CA GLU A 132 22.53 -6.37 5.32
C GLU A 132 22.68 -7.81 5.83
N TYR A 133 22.14 -8.11 7.02
CA TYR A 133 22.13 -9.48 7.53
C TYR A 133 21.36 -10.43 6.61
N ALA A 134 20.23 -10.01 6.05
CA ALA A 134 19.48 -10.85 5.12
C ALA A 134 20.25 -11.15 3.84
N MET A 135 21.04 -10.18 3.34
CA MET A 135 21.87 -10.38 2.14
C MET A 135 23.06 -11.30 2.40
N ASP A 136 23.58 -11.29 3.63
CA ASP A 136 24.69 -12.14 4.06
C ASP A 136 24.24 -13.53 4.57
N ALA A 137 22.94 -13.80 4.60
CA ALA A 137 22.32 -15.06 5.04
C ALA A 137 21.69 -15.81 3.85
N PRO A 138 22.40 -16.78 3.24
CA PRO A 138 21.82 -17.62 2.20
C PRO A 138 20.56 -18.33 2.70
N GLY A 139 19.46 -18.20 1.96
CA GLY A 139 18.17 -18.79 2.34
C GLY A 139 17.25 -17.86 3.14
N ALA A 140 17.70 -16.66 3.53
CA ALA A 140 16.85 -15.67 4.15
C ALA A 140 15.72 -15.26 3.20
N ARG A 141 14.49 -15.30 3.70
CA ARG A 141 13.26 -14.94 2.97
C ARG A 141 12.61 -13.68 3.53
N TRP A 142 12.83 -13.42 4.82
CA TRP A 142 12.19 -12.33 5.53
C TRP A 142 13.22 -11.46 6.23
N VAL A 143 12.84 -10.24 6.56
CA VAL A 143 13.60 -9.34 7.44
C VAL A 143 12.65 -8.83 8.51
N LEU A 144 13.06 -8.91 9.77
CA LEU A 144 12.28 -8.42 10.89
C LEU A 144 13.03 -7.29 11.61
N VAL A 145 12.30 -6.28 12.04
CA VAL A 145 12.84 -5.16 12.82
C VAL A 145 11.85 -4.81 13.93
N SER A 146 12.35 -4.55 15.14
CA SER A 146 11.50 -4.09 16.23
C SER A 146 12.21 -3.16 17.21
N ASN A 147 11.45 -2.22 17.76
CA ASN A 147 11.82 -1.45 18.96
C ASN A 147 11.03 -1.91 20.20
N TYR A 148 10.49 -3.13 20.19
CA TYR A 148 9.63 -3.71 21.23
C TYR A 148 8.25 -3.05 21.42
N VAL A 149 7.97 -1.97 20.68
CA VAL A 149 6.66 -1.32 20.59
C VAL A 149 6.04 -1.61 19.21
N GLU A 150 6.84 -1.48 18.16
CA GLU A 150 6.49 -1.80 16.78
C GLU A 150 7.29 -3.04 16.33
N VAL A 151 6.66 -3.95 15.60
CA VAL A 151 7.34 -5.01 14.84
C VAL A 151 7.04 -4.79 13.36
N ARG A 152 8.07 -4.87 12.50
CA ARG A 152 7.92 -4.80 11.04
C ARG A 152 8.43 -6.05 10.36
N LEU A 153 7.67 -6.57 9.40
CA LEU A 153 8.01 -7.71 8.54
C LEU A 153 8.20 -7.25 7.09
N TYR A 154 9.36 -7.55 6.52
CA TYR A 154 9.69 -7.34 5.12
C TYR A 154 9.97 -8.68 4.44
N ALA A 155 9.79 -8.74 3.12
CA ALA A 155 10.21 -9.86 2.29
C ALA A 155 11.46 -9.51 1.47
N VAL A 156 12.42 -10.43 1.44
CA VAL A 156 13.60 -10.31 0.58
C VAL A 156 13.15 -10.28 -0.89
N GLY A 157 13.67 -9.32 -1.66
CA GLY A 157 13.30 -9.12 -3.07
C GLY A 157 12.19 -8.08 -3.32
N TYR A 158 11.45 -7.65 -2.29
CA TYR A 158 10.35 -6.68 -2.41
C TYR A 158 10.75 -5.25 -2.03
N GLY A 159 12.00 -5.07 -1.60
CA GLY A 159 12.55 -3.80 -1.13
C GLY A 159 12.05 -3.40 0.27
N ARG A 160 12.53 -2.24 0.75
CA ARG A 160 12.25 -1.72 2.11
C ARG A 160 10.93 -0.95 2.21
N ALA A 161 10.18 -0.89 1.12
CA ALA A 161 8.99 -0.07 0.95
C ALA A 161 7.69 -0.72 1.42
N LEU A 162 7.69 -2.04 1.28
CA LEU A 162 6.57 -2.92 1.46
C LEU A 162 6.87 -3.70 2.74
N TYR A 163 6.03 -3.48 3.74
CA TYR A 163 6.14 -4.19 5.01
C TYR A 163 4.78 -4.26 5.68
N GLU A 164 4.61 -5.32 6.47
CA GLU A 164 3.58 -5.33 7.52
C GLU A 164 4.15 -4.75 8.79
N SER A 165 3.32 -4.01 9.52
CA SER A 165 3.67 -3.47 10.82
C SER A 165 2.59 -3.77 11.84
N TRP A 166 3.02 -3.93 13.09
CA TRP A 166 2.15 -4.10 14.24
C TRP A 166 2.63 -3.23 15.39
N ASN A 167 1.73 -2.42 15.92
CA ASN A 167 1.87 -1.84 17.23
C ASN A 167 1.50 -2.92 18.27
N LEU A 168 2.47 -3.35 19.06
CA LEU A 168 2.29 -4.43 20.03
C LEU A 168 1.28 -4.09 21.14
N GLN A 169 0.97 -2.80 21.35
CA GLN A 169 -0.11 -2.38 22.26
C GLN A 169 -1.49 -2.78 21.72
N GLU A 170 -1.65 -2.83 20.41
CA GLU A 170 -2.92 -3.09 19.72
C GLU A 170 -3.21 -4.59 19.58
N LEU A 171 -2.28 -5.47 19.94
CA LEU A 171 -2.49 -6.93 19.92
C LEU A 171 -3.56 -7.40 20.93
N THR A 172 -4.07 -6.52 21.79
CA THR A 172 -5.26 -6.80 22.60
C THR A 172 -6.53 -6.91 21.76
N ASP A 173 -6.55 -6.37 20.53
CA ASP A 173 -7.57 -6.64 19.53
C ASP A 173 -7.34 -8.02 18.88
N PRO A 174 -8.31 -8.95 18.95
CA PRO A 174 -8.20 -10.27 18.34
C PRO A 174 -7.86 -10.26 16.84
N LYS A 175 -8.27 -9.22 16.09
CA LYS A 175 -7.95 -9.10 14.65
C LYS A 175 -6.49 -8.75 14.41
N GLU A 176 -5.96 -7.81 15.18
CA GLU A 176 -4.53 -7.45 15.14
C GLU A 176 -3.66 -8.63 15.59
N TYR A 177 -4.08 -9.33 16.66
CA TYR A 177 -3.46 -10.57 17.09
C TYR A 177 -3.49 -11.64 15.99
N ALA A 178 -4.62 -11.88 15.33
CA ALA A 178 -4.72 -12.85 14.24
C ALA A 178 -3.78 -12.52 13.09
N ARG A 179 -3.65 -11.23 12.71
CA ARG A 179 -2.70 -10.79 11.69
C ARG A 179 -1.26 -11.04 12.12
N PHE A 180 -0.90 -10.64 13.34
CA PHE A 180 0.44 -10.79 13.90
C PHE A 180 0.85 -12.27 14.01
N HIS A 181 0.02 -13.07 14.68
CA HIS A 181 0.30 -14.48 14.93
C HIS A 181 0.32 -15.30 13.63
N THR A 182 -0.65 -15.11 12.74
CA THR A 182 -0.72 -15.88 11.48
C THR A 182 0.50 -15.63 10.60
N LEU A 183 0.99 -14.39 10.51
CA LEU A 183 2.11 -14.07 9.65
C LEU A 183 3.48 -14.37 10.28
N LEU A 184 3.59 -14.36 11.61
CA LEU A 184 4.89 -14.46 12.30
C LEU A 184 5.12 -15.72 13.14
N CYS A 185 4.11 -16.54 13.43
CA CYS A 185 4.33 -17.73 14.25
C CYS A 185 5.30 -18.69 13.55
N ALA A 186 6.09 -19.42 14.35
CA ALA A 186 7.17 -20.26 13.86
C ALA A 186 6.69 -21.27 12.80
N ALA A 187 5.53 -21.88 13.03
CA ALA A 187 4.93 -22.83 12.10
C ALA A 187 4.67 -22.21 10.71
N ASN A 188 4.20 -20.96 10.65
CA ASN A 188 3.83 -20.31 9.40
C ASN A 188 5.02 -19.63 8.71
N LEU A 189 5.83 -18.87 9.45
CA LEU A 189 6.95 -18.12 8.91
C LEU A 189 8.05 -19.06 8.38
N LEU A 190 8.36 -20.12 9.13
CA LEU A 190 9.39 -21.10 8.78
C LEU A 190 8.85 -22.20 7.87
N GLY A 191 7.62 -22.68 8.14
CA GLY A 191 6.94 -23.72 7.35
C GLY A 191 6.46 -23.29 5.97
N GLY A 192 6.57 -21.99 5.63
CA GLY A 192 6.30 -21.46 4.30
C GLY A 192 4.86 -21.01 4.06
N HIS A 193 3.96 -21.10 5.04
CA HIS A 193 2.60 -20.59 4.90
C HIS A 193 2.57 -19.07 4.70
N THR A 194 3.40 -18.32 5.44
CA THR A 194 3.52 -16.87 5.24
C THR A 194 3.99 -16.54 3.81
N LEU A 195 4.86 -17.37 3.21
CA LEU A 195 5.29 -17.20 1.83
C LEU A 195 4.16 -17.50 0.84
N GLN A 196 3.37 -18.54 1.08
CA GLN A 196 2.19 -18.86 0.28
C GLN A 196 1.18 -17.70 0.29
N LEU A 197 0.93 -17.09 1.45
CA LEU A 197 0.06 -15.91 1.56
C LEU A 197 0.58 -14.71 0.76
N LEU A 198 1.90 -14.55 0.68
CA LEU A 198 2.53 -13.51 -0.15
C LEU A 198 2.34 -13.81 -1.64
N GLN A 199 2.56 -15.05 -2.06
CA GLN A 199 2.33 -15.49 -3.45
C GLN A 199 0.85 -15.38 -3.85
N GLU A 200 -0.06 -15.71 -2.95
CA GLU A 200 -1.50 -15.50 -3.16
C GLU A 200 -1.84 -14.01 -3.28
N SER A 201 -1.17 -13.14 -2.52
CA SER A 201 -1.34 -11.68 -2.64
C SER A 201 -0.95 -11.19 -4.04
N GLU A 202 0.14 -11.70 -4.60
CA GLU A 202 0.58 -11.38 -5.97
C GLU A 202 -0.42 -11.90 -7.01
N ALA A 203 -0.91 -13.13 -6.84
CA ALA A 203 -1.89 -13.72 -7.74
C ALA A 203 -3.22 -12.94 -7.75
N VAL A 204 -3.69 -12.51 -6.57
CA VAL A 204 -4.88 -11.66 -6.44
C VAL A 204 -4.67 -10.32 -7.15
N GLN A 205 -3.50 -9.69 -6.97
CA GLN A 205 -3.16 -8.44 -7.65
C GLN A 205 -3.18 -8.59 -9.18
N GLU A 206 -2.61 -9.69 -9.69
CA GLU A 206 -2.58 -10.00 -11.12
C GLU A 206 -4.00 -10.27 -11.66
N GLU A 207 -4.83 -11.00 -10.93
CA GLU A 207 -6.23 -11.26 -11.28
C GLU A 207 -7.03 -9.97 -11.41
N ILE A 208 -6.96 -9.09 -10.39
CA ILE A 208 -7.64 -7.78 -10.40
C ILE A 208 -7.16 -6.92 -11.57
N THR A 209 -5.84 -6.89 -11.80
CA THR A 209 -5.23 -6.14 -12.92
C THR A 209 -5.79 -6.60 -14.25
N ASN A 210 -5.81 -7.91 -14.49
CA ASN A 210 -6.26 -8.50 -15.75
C ASN A 210 -7.77 -8.31 -15.94
N ALA A 211 -8.57 -8.48 -14.89
CA ALA A 211 -10.02 -8.28 -14.94
C ALA A 211 -10.37 -6.82 -15.25
N LEU A 212 -9.81 -5.88 -14.49
CA LEU A 212 -10.06 -4.44 -14.67
C LEU A 212 -9.60 -3.97 -16.06
N TYR A 213 -8.42 -4.41 -16.52
CA TYR A 213 -7.95 -4.08 -17.87
C TYR A 213 -8.87 -4.67 -18.96
N GLY A 214 -9.29 -5.92 -18.82
CA GLY A 214 -10.20 -6.58 -19.76
C GLY A 214 -11.51 -5.81 -19.92
N ASP A 215 -12.13 -5.45 -18.79
CA ASP A 215 -13.35 -4.66 -18.77
C ASP A 215 -13.12 -3.27 -19.37
N TYR A 216 -12.07 -2.56 -18.93
CA TYR A 216 -11.70 -1.25 -19.45
C TYR A 216 -11.53 -1.27 -20.98
N ARG A 217 -10.79 -2.25 -21.50
CA ARG A 217 -10.56 -2.42 -22.94
C ARG A 217 -11.87 -2.66 -23.68
N GLN A 218 -12.74 -3.51 -23.15
CA GLN A 218 -14.04 -3.81 -23.75
C GLN A 218 -14.94 -2.57 -23.80
N VAL A 219 -14.99 -1.78 -22.72
CA VAL A 219 -15.74 -0.52 -22.69
C VAL A 219 -15.20 0.44 -23.75
N ARG A 220 -13.87 0.59 -23.85
CA ARG A 220 -13.26 1.48 -24.84
C ARG A 220 -13.60 1.10 -26.27
N VAL A 221 -13.41 -0.17 -26.65
CA VAL A 221 -13.69 -0.64 -28.01
C VAL A 221 -15.17 -0.46 -28.35
N THR A 222 -16.06 -0.70 -27.39
CA THR A 222 -17.51 -0.56 -27.59
C THR A 222 -17.91 0.91 -27.70
N LEU A 223 -17.43 1.77 -26.80
CA LEU A 223 -17.65 3.22 -26.85
C LEU A 223 -17.15 3.81 -28.16
N PHE A 224 -15.92 3.48 -28.57
CA PHE A 224 -15.32 3.95 -29.81
C PHE A 224 -16.18 3.62 -31.03
N ARG A 225 -16.58 2.36 -31.18
CA ARG A 225 -17.43 1.90 -32.27
C ARG A 225 -18.79 2.61 -32.28
N GLN A 226 -19.48 2.69 -31.14
CA GLN A 226 -20.78 3.36 -31.06
C GLN A 226 -20.68 4.85 -31.40
N LEU A 227 -19.66 5.54 -30.91
CA LEU A 227 -19.44 6.95 -31.22
C LEU A 227 -19.14 7.17 -32.71
N ARG A 228 -18.40 6.25 -33.37
CA ARG A 228 -18.16 6.33 -34.82
C ARG A 228 -19.44 6.19 -35.63
N GLU A 229 -20.32 5.26 -35.23
CA GLU A 229 -21.61 5.04 -35.89
C GLU A 229 -22.54 6.25 -35.72
N ALA A 230 -22.55 6.85 -34.53
CA ALA A 230 -23.40 7.99 -34.21
C ALA A 230 -22.88 9.34 -34.74
N HIS A 231 -21.57 9.49 -34.94
CA HIS A 231 -20.92 10.75 -35.34
C HIS A 231 -20.02 10.58 -36.58
N PRO A 232 -20.61 10.29 -37.76
CA PRO A 232 -19.84 10.09 -39.00
C PRO A 232 -19.13 11.37 -39.51
N ASP A 233 -19.48 12.54 -38.96
CA ASP A 233 -18.83 13.82 -39.22
C ASP A 233 -17.46 13.95 -38.55
N LYS A 234 -17.14 13.10 -37.57
CA LYS A 234 -15.89 13.16 -36.82
C LYS A 234 -14.89 12.15 -37.35
N THR A 235 -13.63 12.55 -37.41
CA THR A 235 -12.56 11.62 -37.77
C THR A 235 -12.38 10.57 -36.67
N PRO A 236 -11.93 9.35 -37.01
CA PRO A 236 -11.69 8.33 -35.99
C PRO A 236 -10.72 8.77 -34.89
N ARG A 237 -9.65 9.49 -35.25
CA ARG A 237 -8.71 10.08 -34.29
C ARG A 237 -9.38 11.06 -33.31
N GLN A 238 -10.37 11.84 -33.77
CA GLN A 238 -11.15 12.70 -32.87
C GLN A 238 -12.01 11.87 -31.91
N ILE A 239 -12.71 10.85 -32.41
CA ILE A 239 -13.52 9.94 -31.58
C ILE A 239 -12.65 9.24 -30.55
N LEU A 240 -11.47 8.76 -30.96
CA LEU A 240 -10.53 8.07 -30.07
C LEU A 240 -10.10 8.97 -28.90
N ARG A 241 -9.72 10.22 -29.20
CA ARG A 241 -9.35 11.23 -28.19
C ARG A 241 -10.51 11.51 -27.22
N LEU A 242 -11.73 11.65 -27.73
CA LEU A 242 -12.91 11.94 -26.92
C LEU A 242 -13.27 10.74 -26.03
N ALA A 243 -13.26 9.53 -26.59
CA ALA A 243 -13.48 8.29 -25.86
C ALA A 243 -12.45 8.11 -24.73
N GLN A 244 -11.16 8.35 -25.02
CA GLN A 244 -10.11 8.30 -24.00
C GLN A 244 -10.36 9.32 -22.88
N THR A 245 -10.71 10.56 -23.23
CA THR A 245 -10.99 11.60 -22.24
C THR A 245 -12.16 11.22 -21.33
N ILE A 246 -13.20 10.59 -21.88
CA ILE A 246 -14.33 10.08 -21.09
C ILE A 246 -13.86 8.98 -20.14
N LEU A 247 -13.12 8.00 -20.63
CA LEU A 247 -12.62 6.88 -19.81
C LEU A 247 -11.68 7.34 -18.71
N ASP A 248 -10.79 8.30 -18.99
CA ASP A 248 -9.89 8.89 -18.00
C ASP A 248 -10.68 9.59 -16.88
N ARG A 249 -11.79 10.26 -17.22
CA ARG A 249 -12.71 10.84 -16.23
C ARG A 249 -13.37 9.74 -15.39
N ILE A 250 -13.83 8.65 -16.01
CA ILE A 250 -14.47 7.54 -15.28
C ILE A 250 -13.49 6.87 -14.32
N ILE A 251 -12.27 6.55 -14.77
CA ILE A 251 -11.22 5.97 -13.92
C ILE A 251 -10.86 6.91 -12.77
N PHE A 252 -10.76 8.21 -13.04
CA PHE A 252 -10.53 9.19 -11.98
C PHE A 252 -11.66 9.19 -10.95
N VAL A 253 -12.92 9.20 -11.39
CA VAL A 253 -14.07 9.21 -10.46
C VAL A 253 -14.08 7.93 -9.62
N ALA A 254 -13.88 6.76 -10.24
CA ALA A 254 -13.84 5.48 -9.53
C ALA A 254 -12.72 5.45 -8.47
N PHE A 255 -11.53 5.93 -8.81
CA PHE A 255 -10.45 6.09 -7.83
C PHE A 255 -10.80 7.09 -6.71
N ALA A 256 -11.40 8.22 -7.08
CA ALA A 256 -11.66 9.31 -6.16
C ALA A 256 -12.79 8.99 -5.16
N GLU A 257 -13.81 8.24 -5.56
CA GLU A 257 -14.92 7.83 -4.66
C GLU A 257 -14.46 6.84 -3.59
N ASP A 258 -13.51 5.96 -3.91
CA ASP A 258 -12.98 4.99 -2.94
C ASP A 258 -11.91 5.58 -2.01
N THR A 259 -11.12 6.53 -2.51
CA THR A 259 -10.08 7.21 -1.71
C THR A 259 -10.61 8.33 -0.82
N GLY A 260 -11.91 8.62 -0.90
CA GLY A 260 -12.57 9.67 -0.11
C GLY A 260 -12.32 11.09 -0.63
N LEU A 261 -11.84 11.22 -1.88
CA LEU A 261 -11.75 12.49 -2.60
C LEU A 261 -13.15 12.92 -3.08
N LEU A 262 -13.95 11.98 -3.57
CA LEU A 262 -15.35 12.19 -3.91
C LEU A 262 -16.25 11.46 -2.91
N PRO A 263 -17.56 11.81 -2.85
CA PRO A 263 -18.53 11.01 -2.13
C PRO A 263 -18.47 9.54 -2.58
N PRO A 264 -18.75 8.57 -1.69
CA PRO A 264 -18.74 7.17 -2.07
C PRO A 264 -19.88 6.84 -3.04
N ASN A 265 -19.65 5.90 -3.95
CA ASN A 265 -20.64 5.38 -4.90
C ASN A 265 -21.28 6.45 -5.81
N VAL A 266 -20.53 7.48 -6.22
CA VAL A 266 -21.00 8.55 -7.10
C VAL A 266 -21.27 8.04 -8.51
N LEU A 267 -20.48 7.09 -9.04
CA LEU A 267 -20.77 6.48 -10.34
C LEU A 267 -22.10 5.70 -10.35
N GLU A 268 -22.33 4.91 -9.29
CA GLU A 268 -23.58 4.19 -9.06
C GLU A 268 -24.78 5.14 -8.99
N GLN A 269 -24.67 6.22 -8.22
CA GLN A 269 -25.72 7.22 -8.08
C GLN A 269 -25.99 7.95 -9.40
N THR A 270 -24.93 8.34 -10.11
CA THR A 270 -25.04 9.05 -11.39
C THR A 270 -25.79 8.22 -12.43
N PHE A 271 -25.52 6.91 -12.46
CA PHE A 271 -26.22 5.98 -13.34
C PHE A 271 -27.68 5.76 -12.95
N THR A 272 -27.96 5.56 -11.66
CA THR A 272 -29.31 5.21 -11.16
C THR A 272 -30.27 6.41 -11.06
N GLN A 273 -29.73 7.63 -11.06
CA GLN A 273 -30.51 8.87 -11.01
C GLN A 273 -31.41 9.01 -12.24
N HIS A 274 -32.73 9.06 -12.03
CA HIS A 274 -33.70 9.28 -13.09
C HIS A 274 -34.81 10.21 -12.62
N ASN A 275 -35.24 11.12 -13.50
CA ASN A 275 -36.42 11.95 -13.25
C ASN A 275 -37.63 11.31 -13.94
N PRO A 276 -38.59 10.72 -13.19
CA PRO A 276 -39.73 10.02 -13.78
C PRO A 276 -40.69 10.95 -14.53
N PHE A 277 -40.63 12.26 -14.28
CA PHE A 277 -41.48 13.25 -14.93
C PHE A 277 -40.81 13.94 -16.13
N ALA A 278 -39.48 13.84 -16.24
CA ALA A 278 -38.69 14.39 -17.33
C ALA A 278 -37.51 13.46 -17.63
N PRO A 279 -37.77 12.33 -18.33
CA PRO A 279 -36.73 11.36 -18.63
C PRO A 279 -35.67 11.99 -19.55
N VAL A 280 -34.41 11.82 -19.18
CA VAL A 280 -33.23 12.22 -19.95
C VAL A 280 -32.29 11.03 -20.09
N PRO A 281 -31.46 10.94 -21.15
CA PRO A 281 -30.45 9.91 -21.27
C PRO A 281 -29.50 9.92 -20.07
N VAL A 282 -29.04 8.75 -19.63
CA VAL A 282 -28.15 8.64 -18.46
C VAL A 282 -26.87 9.44 -18.66
N TRP A 283 -26.41 9.56 -19.90
CA TRP A 283 -25.25 10.38 -20.26
C TRP A 283 -25.34 11.84 -19.78
N GLN A 284 -26.53 12.45 -19.72
CA GLN A 284 -26.67 13.82 -19.19
C GLN A 284 -26.30 13.89 -17.71
N ASN A 285 -26.56 12.85 -16.92
CA ASN A 285 -26.15 12.80 -15.52
C ASN A 285 -24.62 12.79 -15.40
N PHE A 286 -23.94 12.01 -16.24
CA PHE A 286 -22.48 11.95 -16.29
C PHE A 286 -21.86 13.31 -16.67
N LEU A 287 -22.44 14.01 -17.65
CA LEU A 287 -22.02 15.38 -17.97
C LEU A 287 -22.21 16.34 -16.77
N GLY A 288 -23.33 16.18 -16.05
CA GLY A 288 -23.59 16.92 -14.80
C GLY A 288 -22.55 16.64 -13.73
N LEU A 289 -22.19 15.38 -13.53
CA LEU A 289 -21.11 14.96 -12.63
C LEU A 289 -19.77 15.58 -13.02
N PHE A 290 -19.38 15.52 -14.29
CA PHE A 290 -18.11 16.08 -14.75
C PHE A 290 -18.02 17.58 -14.50
N ARG A 291 -19.11 18.32 -14.73
CA ARG A 291 -19.18 19.75 -14.39
C ARG A 291 -19.07 19.98 -12.90
N ALA A 292 -19.77 19.18 -12.08
CA ALA A 292 -19.72 19.30 -10.62
C ALA A 292 -18.30 19.11 -10.06
N ILE A 293 -17.51 18.20 -10.66
CA ILE A 293 -16.11 17.97 -10.30
C ILE A 293 -15.20 19.12 -10.75
N ASP A 294 -15.43 19.67 -11.96
CA ASP A 294 -14.65 20.78 -12.51
C ASP A 294 -14.83 22.06 -11.68
N GLU A 295 -16.09 22.44 -11.43
CA GLU A 295 -16.46 23.73 -10.81
C GLU A 295 -16.56 23.65 -9.28
N GLY A 296 -16.64 22.43 -8.73
CA GLY A 296 -17.03 22.18 -7.35
C GLY A 296 -18.54 22.31 -7.17
N GLN A 297 -19.13 21.49 -6.31
CA GLN A 297 -20.57 21.52 -6.04
C GLN A 297 -20.89 20.92 -4.67
N ILE A 298 -21.91 21.47 -4.01
CA ILE A 298 -22.52 20.82 -2.85
C ILE A 298 -23.65 19.92 -3.36
N LEU A 299 -23.52 18.62 -3.13
CA LEU A 299 -24.54 17.63 -3.43
C LEU A 299 -25.33 17.30 -2.17
N GLU A 300 -26.63 17.04 -2.32
CA GLU A 300 -27.44 16.40 -1.30
C GLU A 300 -27.70 14.95 -1.72
N VAL A 301 -27.03 14.01 -1.07
CA VAL A 301 -27.10 12.58 -1.35
C VAL A 301 -27.60 11.87 -0.09
N GLY A 302 -28.70 11.13 -0.18
CA GLY A 302 -29.23 10.36 0.95
C GLY A 302 -29.52 11.18 2.22
N GLY A 303 -29.81 12.48 2.07
CA GLY A 303 -30.04 13.40 3.19
C GLY A 303 -28.77 13.98 3.84
N ALA A 304 -27.58 13.65 3.33
CA ALA A 304 -26.31 14.27 3.73
C ALA A 304 -25.87 15.33 2.71
N ARG A 305 -25.35 16.46 3.21
CA ARG A 305 -24.66 17.45 2.38
C ARG A 305 -23.21 17.05 2.21
N ILE A 306 -22.79 16.88 0.97
CA ILE A 306 -21.42 16.50 0.62
C ILE A 306 -20.87 17.57 -0.32
N GLU A 307 -19.74 18.14 0.04
CA GLU A 307 -19.04 19.13 -0.76
C GLU A 307 -18.02 18.43 -1.67
N ILE A 308 -18.19 18.59 -2.98
CA ILE A 308 -17.18 18.24 -3.96
C ILE A 308 -16.30 19.48 -4.15
N PRO A 309 -15.01 19.46 -3.76
CA PRO A 309 -14.12 20.57 -4.02
C PRO A 309 -13.88 20.71 -5.53
N ALA A 310 -13.63 21.92 -6.00
CA ALA A 310 -13.31 22.17 -7.40
C ALA A 310 -11.92 21.59 -7.72
N TYR A 311 -11.88 20.47 -8.45
CA TYR A 311 -10.62 19.77 -8.73
C TYR A 311 -9.78 20.46 -9.79
N ASN A 312 -10.34 21.41 -10.55
CA ASN A 312 -9.64 22.30 -11.47
C ASN A 312 -8.41 21.66 -12.13
N GLY A 313 -8.64 20.84 -13.15
CA GLY A 313 -7.60 20.15 -13.88
C GLY A 313 -8.14 19.89 -15.27
N GLY A 314 -7.33 20.12 -16.30
CA GLY A 314 -7.78 20.10 -17.70
C GLY A 314 -8.60 18.85 -18.11
N LEU A 315 -8.51 17.75 -17.35
CA LEU A 315 -9.31 16.54 -17.50
C LEU A 315 -10.82 16.79 -17.45
N PHE A 316 -11.34 17.52 -16.46
CA PHE A 316 -12.79 17.74 -16.28
C PHE A 316 -13.32 19.02 -16.95
N ARG A 317 -12.43 19.83 -17.52
CA ARG A 317 -12.79 21.06 -18.23
C ARG A 317 -13.96 20.80 -19.18
N GLN A 318 -14.97 21.67 -19.11
CA GLN A 318 -16.11 21.60 -20.02
C GLN A 318 -15.65 21.53 -21.48
N SER A 319 -16.23 20.60 -22.23
CA SER A 319 -15.95 20.36 -23.63
C SER A 319 -17.25 20.24 -24.39
N GLN A 320 -17.48 21.18 -25.32
CA GLN A 320 -18.65 21.13 -26.19
C GLN A 320 -18.65 19.87 -27.05
N GLU A 321 -17.47 19.44 -27.53
CA GLU A 321 -17.33 18.20 -28.31
C GLU A 321 -17.79 16.96 -27.53
N ILE A 322 -17.55 16.89 -26.21
CA ILE A 322 -17.99 15.78 -25.35
C ILE A 322 -19.48 15.90 -25.02
N ALA A 323 -19.96 17.13 -24.77
CA ALA A 323 -21.35 17.38 -24.42
C ALA A 323 -22.33 17.00 -25.55
N GLU A 324 -21.89 17.09 -26.81
CA GLU A 324 -22.69 16.75 -28.00
C GLU A 324 -22.67 15.25 -28.34
N LEU A 325 -21.87 14.44 -27.65
CA LEU A 325 -21.79 13.00 -27.93
C LEU A 325 -23.07 12.26 -27.53
N GLN A 326 -23.37 11.23 -28.31
CA GLN A 326 -24.45 10.29 -28.05
C GLN A 326 -23.84 9.03 -27.44
N VAL A 327 -23.88 8.94 -26.12
CA VAL A 327 -23.42 7.76 -25.37
C VAL A 327 -24.66 7.00 -24.91
N SER A 328 -24.68 5.70 -25.21
CA SER A 328 -25.79 4.82 -24.87
C SER A 328 -25.85 4.53 -23.36
N ASP A 329 -27.03 4.17 -22.87
CA ASP A 329 -27.21 3.80 -21.46
C ASP A 329 -26.45 2.50 -21.13
N GLU A 330 -26.26 1.59 -22.11
CA GLU A 330 -25.44 0.39 -21.94
C GLU A 330 -23.96 0.74 -21.67
N ILE A 331 -23.41 1.75 -22.35
CA ILE A 331 -22.05 2.22 -22.07
C ILE A 331 -22.00 2.92 -20.70
N CYS A 332 -23.02 3.70 -20.35
CA CYS A 332 -23.09 4.32 -19.03
C CYS A 332 -23.17 3.27 -17.90
N GLU A 333 -23.85 2.14 -18.12
CA GLU A 333 -23.84 1.01 -17.20
C GLU A 333 -22.44 0.40 -17.07
N ALA A 334 -21.71 0.31 -18.18
CA ALA A 334 -20.33 -0.17 -18.15
C ALA A 334 -19.38 0.78 -17.41
N PHE A 335 -19.60 2.11 -17.49
CA PHE A 335 -18.87 3.08 -16.65
C PHE A 335 -19.13 2.86 -15.16
N ARG A 336 -20.39 2.61 -14.79
CA ARG A 336 -20.75 2.24 -13.42
C ARG A 336 -20.09 0.93 -13.00
N ALA A 337 -20.00 -0.06 -13.89
CA ALA A 337 -19.37 -1.34 -13.59
C ALA A 337 -17.87 -1.20 -13.27
N ILE A 338 -17.15 -0.28 -13.93
CA ILE A 338 -15.76 0.05 -13.60
C ILE A 338 -15.66 0.56 -12.14
N GLY A 339 -16.62 1.38 -11.68
CA GLY A 339 -16.67 1.85 -10.29
C GLY A 339 -16.97 0.78 -9.23
N ARG A 340 -17.19 -0.48 -9.61
CA ARG A 340 -17.39 -1.58 -8.65
C ARG A 340 -16.09 -2.25 -8.21
N TYR A 341 -14.99 -1.98 -8.90
CA TYR A 341 -13.66 -2.37 -8.46
C TYR A 341 -13.26 -1.51 -7.26
N GLU A 342 -12.56 -2.09 -6.29
CA GLU A 342 -12.16 -1.39 -5.06
C GLU A 342 -10.80 -0.69 -5.26
N PHE A 343 -10.83 0.57 -5.66
CA PHE A 343 -9.63 1.33 -6.05
C PHE A 343 -8.74 1.75 -4.89
N LYS A 344 -9.26 1.81 -3.66
CA LYS A 344 -8.44 2.20 -2.52
C LYS A 344 -7.56 1.05 -2.02
N THR A 345 -8.05 -0.18 -2.11
CA THR A 345 -7.37 -1.33 -1.49
C THR A 345 -6.93 -2.40 -2.48
N GLU A 346 -7.59 -2.54 -3.63
CA GLU A 346 -7.34 -3.62 -4.58
C GLU A 346 -6.68 -3.15 -5.88
N VAL A 347 -6.94 -1.92 -6.33
CA VAL A 347 -6.29 -1.34 -7.53
C VAL A 347 -5.09 -0.50 -7.11
N SER A 348 -3.89 -1.06 -7.19
CA SER A 348 -2.67 -0.31 -6.87
C SER A 348 -2.28 0.69 -7.98
N VAL A 349 -1.35 1.60 -7.67
CA VAL A 349 -0.81 2.54 -8.65
C VAL A 349 -0.13 1.81 -9.81
N GLU A 350 0.49 0.66 -9.53
CA GLU A 350 1.07 -0.23 -10.54
C GLU A 350 0.00 -0.78 -11.50
N VAL A 351 -1.18 -1.15 -11.00
CA VAL A 351 -2.32 -1.59 -11.84
C VAL A 351 -2.74 -0.49 -12.81
N LEU A 352 -2.92 0.73 -12.30
CA LEU A 352 -3.26 1.89 -13.13
C LEU A 352 -2.16 2.17 -14.17
N GLY A 353 -0.89 2.05 -13.78
CA GLY A 353 0.25 2.16 -14.67
C GLY A 353 0.20 1.15 -15.81
N HIS A 354 -0.10 -0.12 -15.50
CA HIS A 354 -0.24 -1.18 -16.50
C HIS A 354 -1.43 -0.96 -17.43
N ILE A 355 -2.58 -0.52 -16.91
CA ILE A 355 -3.75 -0.18 -17.73
C ILE A 355 -3.40 0.93 -18.70
N LEU A 356 -2.75 2.01 -18.23
CA LEU A 356 -2.33 3.12 -19.09
C LEU A 356 -1.32 2.65 -20.15
N GLU A 357 -0.32 1.87 -19.76
CA GLU A 357 0.71 1.33 -20.65
C GLU A 357 0.13 0.45 -21.76
N GLN A 358 -0.75 -0.48 -21.41
CA GLN A 358 -1.42 -1.35 -22.37
C GLN A 358 -2.41 -0.55 -23.23
N SER A 359 -3.08 0.45 -22.66
CA SER A 359 -4.04 1.27 -23.39
C SER A 359 -3.40 1.97 -24.59
N ILE A 360 -2.12 2.39 -24.51
CA ILE A 360 -1.38 3.00 -25.62
C ILE A 360 -1.29 2.04 -26.80
N THR A 361 -0.95 0.78 -26.55
CA THR A 361 -0.81 -0.22 -27.63
C THR A 361 -2.16 -0.44 -28.32
N ASP A 362 -3.24 -0.54 -27.56
CA ASP A 362 -4.58 -0.70 -28.13
C ASP A 362 -5.04 0.54 -28.91
N LEU A 363 -4.66 1.76 -28.49
CA LEU A 363 -4.96 2.99 -29.24
C LEU A 363 -4.30 2.96 -30.63
N GLU A 364 -3.09 2.41 -30.71
CA GLU A 364 -2.37 2.25 -31.97
C GLU A 364 -2.98 1.16 -32.83
N GLU A 365 -3.37 0.01 -32.25
CA GLU A 365 -4.08 -1.06 -32.95
C GLU A 365 -5.39 -0.54 -33.57
N LEU A 366 -6.18 0.20 -32.79
CA LEU A 366 -7.44 0.80 -33.26
C LEU A 366 -7.20 1.83 -34.36
N SER A 367 -6.10 2.60 -34.30
CA SER A 367 -5.77 3.59 -35.33
C SER A 367 -5.26 2.94 -36.62
N ALA A 368 -4.35 1.95 -36.52
CA ALA A 368 -3.75 1.29 -37.68
C ALA A 368 -4.75 0.41 -38.46
N ALA A 369 -5.65 -0.26 -37.74
CA ALA A 369 -6.76 -1.00 -38.36
C ALA A 369 -7.65 -0.11 -39.24
N GLU A 370 -7.66 1.21 -39.00
CA GLU A 370 -8.46 2.17 -39.76
C GLU A 370 -7.74 2.70 -40.99
N ASP A 371 -6.43 2.85 -40.93
CA ASP A 371 -5.60 3.23 -42.08
C ASP A 371 -5.35 2.04 -43.05
N TYR A 372 -5.96 0.87 -42.77
CA TYR A 372 -5.69 -0.41 -43.44
C TYR A 372 -4.19 -0.76 -43.45
N GLU A 373 -3.47 -0.29 -42.43
CA GLU A 373 -2.07 -0.59 -42.21
C GLU A 373 -1.96 -1.85 -41.36
N ASP A 374 -1.04 -2.74 -41.74
CA ASP A 374 -0.77 -3.95 -40.98
C ASP A 374 -0.01 -3.55 -39.70
N PHE A 375 -0.67 -3.66 -38.54
CA PHE A 375 -0.08 -3.26 -37.27
C PHE A 375 0.85 -4.35 -36.72
N ASP A 376 2.16 -4.15 -36.84
CA ASP A 376 3.13 -4.99 -36.13
C ASP A 376 3.24 -4.52 -34.67
N GLN A 377 2.75 -5.34 -33.74
CA GLN A 377 2.88 -5.09 -32.30
C GLN A 377 4.34 -4.90 -31.84
N ARG A 378 5.34 -5.35 -32.61
CA ARG A 378 6.76 -5.08 -32.33
C ARG A 378 7.14 -3.61 -32.54
N LEU A 379 6.38 -2.88 -33.35
CA LEU A 379 6.58 -1.46 -33.67
C LEU A 379 5.74 -0.51 -32.81
N SER A 380 4.94 -1.02 -31.87
CA SER A 380 4.12 -0.18 -30.97
C SER A 380 4.97 0.88 -30.27
N ARG A 381 4.44 2.10 -30.05
CA ARG A 381 5.16 3.17 -29.33
C ARG A 381 5.54 2.74 -27.93
N ARG A 382 4.77 1.85 -27.31
CA ARG A 382 5.18 1.18 -26.06
C ARG A 382 6.57 0.56 -26.17
N ARG A 383 6.85 -0.18 -27.25
CA ARG A 383 8.15 -0.83 -27.49
C ARG A 383 9.21 0.09 -28.09
N THR A 384 8.82 0.96 -29.03
CA THR A 384 9.77 1.81 -29.77
C THR A 384 10.15 3.08 -29.01
N GLU A 385 9.24 3.67 -28.24
CA GLU A 385 9.49 4.83 -27.36
C GLU A 385 9.78 4.42 -25.91
N GLY A 386 9.72 3.11 -25.61
CA GLY A 386 10.07 2.59 -24.28
C GLY A 386 9.09 3.03 -23.18
N VAL A 387 7.80 3.16 -23.51
CA VAL A 387 6.77 3.54 -22.55
C VAL A 387 6.46 2.35 -21.65
N TYR A 388 7.25 2.19 -20.60
CA TYR A 388 7.04 1.20 -19.55
C TYR A 388 6.92 1.91 -18.22
N TYR A 389 5.93 1.51 -17.42
CA TYR A 389 5.83 2.01 -16.06
C TYR A 389 7.04 1.54 -15.25
N THR A 390 7.79 2.48 -14.67
CA THR A 390 8.96 2.16 -13.85
C THR A 390 8.50 1.54 -12.52
N PRO A 391 8.89 0.30 -12.19
CA PRO A 391 8.50 -0.34 -10.94
C PRO A 391 8.87 0.51 -9.72
N ALA A 392 8.03 0.47 -8.68
CA ALA A 392 8.19 1.31 -7.49
C ALA A 392 9.57 1.17 -6.83
N PHE A 393 10.16 -0.03 -6.82
CA PHE A 393 11.48 -0.27 -6.25
C PHE A 393 12.60 0.43 -7.02
N VAL A 394 12.51 0.52 -8.35
CA VAL A 394 13.49 1.22 -9.20
C VAL A 394 13.40 2.72 -8.97
N THR A 395 12.19 3.27 -9.02
CA THR A 395 11.93 4.70 -8.76
C THR A 395 12.43 5.10 -7.38
N ARG A 396 12.17 4.26 -6.37
CA ARG A 396 12.66 4.47 -5.00
C ARG A 396 14.17 4.44 -4.92
N TYR A 397 14.81 3.44 -5.52
CA TYR A 397 16.26 3.37 -5.56
C TYR A 397 16.85 4.65 -6.18
N MET A 398 16.31 5.10 -7.32
CA MET A 398 16.74 6.36 -7.94
C MET A 398 16.58 7.55 -6.99
N ILE A 399 15.45 7.66 -6.30
CA ILE A 399 15.21 8.75 -5.33
C ILE A 399 16.19 8.66 -4.16
N GLU A 400 16.37 7.49 -3.55
CA GLU A 400 17.28 7.26 -2.41
C GLU A 400 18.72 7.62 -2.77
N GLN A 401 19.19 7.21 -3.96
CA GLN A 401 20.54 7.48 -4.45
C GLN A 401 20.73 8.88 -5.04
N THR A 402 19.68 9.72 -5.12
CA THR A 402 19.77 11.09 -5.64
C THR A 402 19.30 12.10 -4.62
N LEU A 403 17.99 12.34 -4.55
CA LEU A 403 17.38 13.26 -3.60
C LEU A 403 17.60 12.83 -2.15
N GLY A 404 17.59 11.52 -1.88
CA GLY A 404 17.86 10.96 -0.56
C GLY A 404 19.23 11.37 -0.04
N GLU A 405 20.29 11.13 -0.83
CA GLU A 405 21.65 11.58 -0.46
C GLU A 405 21.76 13.09 -0.27
N VAL A 406 21.15 13.89 -1.15
CA VAL A 406 21.16 15.35 -1.02
C VAL A 406 20.47 15.81 0.26
N LEU A 407 19.30 15.25 0.57
CA LEU A 407 18.55 15.56 1.78
C LEU A 407 19.32 15.13 3.02
N GLU A 408 19.99 13.98 2.97
CA GLU A 408 20.78 13.47 4.09
C GLU A 408 22.01 14.34 4.36
N ASN A 409 22.73 14.73 3.31
CA ASN A 409 23.82 15.70 3.44
C ASN A 409 23.31 17.03 4.03
N LYS A 410 22.14 17.51 3.59
CA LYS A 410 21.55 18.75 4.10
C LYS A 410 21.15 18.64 5.57
N LYS A 411 20.59 17.51 5.98
CA LYS A 411 20.27 17.20 7.37
C LYS A 411 21.50 17.23 8.26
N GLN A 412 22.60 16.63 7.80
CA GLN A 412 23.88 16.65 8.50
C GLN A 412 24.46 18.07 8.59
N GLU A 413 24.44 18.84 7.51
CA GLU A 413 24.85 20.26 7.51
C GLU A 413 24.04 21.11 8.49
N LEU A 414 22.75 20.80 8.67
CA LEU A 414 21.85 21.48 9.60
C LEU A 414 22.02 20.99 11.06
N GLY A 415 22.97 20.09 11.32
CA GLY A 415 23.25 19.58 12.65
C GLY A 415 22.19 18.61 13.17
N GLN A 416 21.51 17.85 12.30
CA GLN A 416 20.49 16.91 12.75
C GLN A 416 21.05 15.88 13.77
N GLY A 417 22.28 15.42 13.57
CA GLY A 417 22.97 14.53 14.51
C GLY A 417 23.42 15.19 15.82
N GLU A 418 23.34 16.52 15.91
CA GLU A 418 23.65 17.31 17.10
C GLU A 418 22.39 17.78 17.84
N LEU A 419 21.20 17.47 17.30
CA LEU A 419 19.94 17.78 17.97
C LEU A 419 19.86 17.04 19.31
N PRO A 420 19.42 17.72 20.37
CA PRO A 420 19.20 17.07 21.64
C PRO A 420 18.12 15.98 21.49
N GLU A 421 18.32 14.84 22.15
CA GLU A 421 17.23 13.88 22.33
C GLU A 421 16.11 14.56 23.10
N LEU A 422 14.96 14.74 22.45
CA LEU A 422 13.78 15.28 23.08
C LEU A 422 13.33 14.33 24.19
N THR A 423 13.25 14.86 25.40
CA THR A 423 12.73 14.16 26.57
C THR A 423 11.21 14.06 26.49
N ASP A 424 10.62 13.16 27.27
CA ASP A 424 9.16 13.08 27.36
C ASP A 424 8.52 14.38 27.88
N ASP A 425 9.24 15.17 28.70
CA ASP A 425 8.79 16.49 29.14
C ASP A 425 8.77 17.50 27.98
N ASP A 426 9.75 17.42 27.06
CA ASP A 426 9.79 18.25 25.85
C ASP A 426 8.66 17.93 24.87
N TYR A 427 8.15 16.69 24.87
CA TYR A 427 6.96 16.33 24.11
C TYR A 427 5.67 16.69 24.85
N ALA A 428 5.65 16.60 26.19
CA ALA A 428 4.50 16.99 27.00
C ALA A 428 4.26 18.50 27.01
N SER A 429 5.30 19.31 26.78
CA SER A 429 5.18 20.76 26.59
C SER A 429 4.50 21.12 25.26
N ILE A 430 4.48 20.21 24.29
CA ILE A 430 3.82 20.37 22.99
C ILE A 430 2.31 20.30 23.19
N GLN A 431 1.68 21.47 23.35
CA GLN A 431 0.23 21.58 23.50
C GLN A 431 -0.42 21.97 22.19
N PHE A 432 -1.27 21.08 21.67
CA PHE A 432 -2.17 21.41 20.57
C PHE A 432 -3.28 22.33 21.06
N ILE A 433 -3.37 23.52 20.47
CA ILE A 433 -4.44 24.46 20.78
C ILE A 433 -5.73 23.91 20.17
N GLN A 434 -6.64 23.40 21.02
CA GLN A 434 -7.87 22.77 20.55
C GLN A 434 -9.04 23.75 20.34
N ARG A 435 -8.93 25.00 20.82
CA ARG A 435 -10.02 26.00 20.78
C ARG A 435 -9.49 27.43 20.62
N GLY A 436 -10.31 28.31 20.07
CA GLY A 436 -9.99 29.74 19.88
C GLY A 436 -9.38 30.07 18.52
N LYS A 437 -8.96 31.33 18.32
CA LYS A 437 -8.41 31.84 17.05
C LYS A 437 -7.17 31.10 16.53
N ASN A 438 -6.45 30.43 17.43
CA ASN A 438 -5.22 29.69 17.10
C ASN A 438 -5.45 28.17 17.11
N LYS A 439 -6.70 27.71 16.98
CA LYS A 439 -7.02 26.27 16.93
C LYS A 439 -6.23 25.60 15.81
N GLY A 440 -5.57 24.49 16.13
CA GLY A 440 -4.71 23.73 15.21
C GLY A 440 -3.24 24.15 15.22
N GLN A 441 -2.87 25.21 15.97
CA GLN A 441 -1.47 25.56 16.19
C GLN A 441 -0.89 24.80 17.39
N VAL A 442 0.42 24.57 17.33
CA VAL A 442 1.21 23.93 18.39
C VAL A 442 1.86 25.01 19.24
N ARG A 443 1.74 24.87 20.56
CA ARG A 443 2.47 25.69 21.53
C ARG A 443 3.56 24.82 22.16
N TYR A 444 4.77 25.37 22.24
CA TYR A 444 5.92 24.77 22.91
C TYR A 444 6.06 25.33 24.33
#